data_AF-A0A7C9AYS6-F1
#
_entry.id   AF-A0A7C9AYS6-F1
#
_cell.length_a   1.000
_cell.length_b   1.000
_cell.length_c   1.000
_cell.angle_alpha   90.00
_cell.angle_beta   90.00
_cell.angle_gamma   90.00
#
_symmetry.space_group_name_H-M   'P 1'
#
loop_
_entity.id
_entity.type
_entity.pdbx_description
1 polymer ?
#
loop_
_entity_poly.entity_id
_entity_poly.type
_entity_poly.pdbx_seq_one_letter_code
_entity_poly.pdbx_strand_id
1 'polypeptide(L)'
;LFTSLLLLLYQIHHSQAQPSIYGYPCSPNTTTSGYPCQTYVFYRATPDFLALASIGDLFNVSRLSISKPSNISNPSFTLLPNQGLFVPVSCGCNPVQNKTLNFISFANLTYTFIKDDTFYYVSTHHFG
;
A
#
# COMPACT_ATOMS: atom_id res chain seq x y z
N LEU A 1 11.21 -36.87 14.57
CA LEU A 1 11.53 -36.50 13.17
C LEU A 1 10.42 -35.69 12.49
N PHE A 2 9.15 -36.08 12.60
CA PHE A 2 8.03 -35.37 11.94
C PHE A 2 7.81 -33.92 12.44
N THR A 3 7.96 -33.68 13.74
CA THR A 3 7.82 -32.35 14.36
C THR A 3 8.93 -31.37 13.97
N SER A 4 10.16 -31.86 13.80
CA SER A 4 11.29 -31.06 13.31
C SER A 4 11.09 -30.58 11.87
N LEU A 5 10.42 -31.38 11.03
CA LEU A 5 10.12 -31.03 9.64
C LEU A 5 9.04 -29.94 9.54
N LEU A 6 8.03 -29.94 10.43
CA LEU A 6 7.01 -28.88 10.50
C LEU A 6 7.61 -27.52 10.94
N LEU A 7 8.55 -27.54 11.89
CA LEU A 7 9.27 -26.34 12.33
C LEU A 7 10.12 -25.74 11.19
N LEU A 8 10.76 -26.59 10.39
CA LEU A 8 11.51 -26.15 9.21
C LEU A 8 10.59 -25.52 8.16
N LEU A 9 9.42 -26.10 7.88
CA LEU A 9 8.43 -25.54 6.95
C LEU A 9 7.87 -24.18 7.40
N TYR A 10 7.66 -23.97 8.71
CA TYR A 10 7.20 -22.69 9.24
C TYR A 10 8.20 -21.55 8.97
N GLN A 11 9.51 -21.85 8.94
CA GLN A 11 10.55 -20.85 8.64
C GLN A 11 10.66 -20.50 7.15
N ILE A 12 10.20 -21.37 6.24
CA ILE A 12 10.27 -21.11 4.78
C ILE A 12 9.16 -20.16 4.32
N HIS A 13 8.07 -20.04 5.10
CA HIS A 13 6.93 -19.17 4.75
C HIS A 13 7.16 -17.69 5.05
N HIS A 14 8.25 -17.31 5.73
CA HIS A 14 8.68 -15.92 5.86
C HIS A 14 9.68 -15.54 4.77
N SER A 15 9.33 -15.79 3.50
CA SER A 15 9.93 -15.02 2.40
C SER A 15 9.36 -13.60 2.47
N GLN A 16 9.85 -12.80 3.41
CA GLN A 16 9.74 -11.34 3.33
C GLN A 16 10.66 -10.92 2.18
N ALA A 17 10.20 -11.06 0.94
CA ALA A 17 10.77 -10.26 -0.13
C ALA A 17 10.52 -8.81 0.29
N GLN A 18 11.52 -8.19 0.93
CA GLN A 18 11.43 -6.78 1.30
C GLN A 18 11.03 -6.03 0.02
N PRO A 19 9.91 -5.30 0.03
CA PRO A 19 9.53 -4.50 -1.11
C PRO A 19 10.71 -3.62 -1.50
N SER A 20 11.02 -3.57 -2.80
CA SER A 20 12.07 -2.69 -3.32
C SER A 20 11.82 -1.27 -2.82
N ILE A 21 12.76 -0.71 -2.07
CA ILE A 21 12.70 0.71 -1.64
C ILE A 21 12.82 1.66 -2.84
N TYR A 22 13.26 1.15 -4.00
CA TYR A 22 13.40 1.91 -5.23
C TYR A 22 12.10 1.93 -6.06
N GLY A 23 11.04 1.25 -5.61
CA GLY A 23 9.76 1.16 -6.32
C GLY A 23 9.74 0.11 -7.43
N TYR A 24 8.70 0.17 -8.26
CA TYR A 24 8.45 -0.77 -9.36
C TYR A 24 8.84 -0.14 -10.71
N PRO A 25 9.64 -0.80 -11.56
CA PRO A 25 9.96 -0.28 -12.89
C PRO A 25 8.71 -0.19 -13.77
N CYS A 26 8.68 0.78 -14.69
CA CYS A 26 7.59 0.96 -15.65
C CYS A 26 8.07 1.49 -17.00
N SER A 27 7.20 1.46 -18.01
CA SER A 27 7.49 1.94 -19.36
C SER A 27 6.48 3.02 -19.77
N PRO A 28 6.88 4.29 -19.97
CA PRO A 28 5.95 5.43 -20.05
C PRO A 28 5.12 5.52 -21.35
N ASN A 29 5.38 4.69 -22.38
CA ASN A 29 4.78 4.84 -23.72
C ASN A 29 4.49 3.50 -24.41
N THR A 30 4.03 2.48 -23.67
CA THR A 30 3.57 1.26 -24.34
C THR A 30 2.06 1.35 -24.61
N THR A 31 1.62 0.90 -25.78
CA THR A 31 0.19 0.80 -26.14
C THR A 31 -0.61 -0.12 -25.21
N THR A 32 0.07 -0.85 -24.33
CA THR A 32 -0.49 -1.78 -23.34
C THR A 32 -0.53 -1.24 -21.91
N SER A 33 0.28 -0.24 -21.56
CA SER A 33 0.27 0.42 -20.24
C SER A 33 -0.18 1.87 -20.37
N GLY A 34 -1.50 2.08 -20.41
CA GLY A 34 -2.11 3.41 -20.35
C GLY A 34 -1.92 4.01 -18.96
N TYR A 35 -1.10 5.05 -18.86
CA TYR A 35 -1.00 5.89 -17.66
C TYR A 35 -1.85 7.16 -17.85
N PRO A 36 -2.55 7.65 -16.79
CA PRO A 36 -2.60 7.08 -15.44
C PRO A 36 -3.32 5.73 -15.40
N CYS A 37 -2.80 4.80 -14.59
CA CYS A 37 -3.42 3.49 -14.38
C CYS A 37 -4.29 3.51 -13.12
N GLN A 38 -5.35 2.69 -13.10
CA GLN A 38 -6.12 2.46 -11.88
C GLN A 38 -5.70 1.14 -11.24
N THR A 39 -5.32 1.21 -9.98
CA THR A 39 -4.86 0.06 -9.20
C THR A 39 -5.27 0.20 -7.74
N TYR A 40 -4.91 -0.79 -6.91
CA TYR A 40 -5.16 -0.78 -5.47
C TYR A 40 -3.86 -0.89 -4.70
N VAL A 41 -3.75 -0.11 -3.62
CA VAL A 41 -2.82 -0.40 -2.53
C VAL A 41 -3.49 -1.39 -1.60
N PHE A 42 -2.77 -2.45 -1.23
CA PHE A 42 -3.19 -3.34 -0.17
C PHE A 42 -2.78 -2.73 1.17
N TYR A 43 -3.74 -2.05 1.81
CA TYR A 43 -3.54 -1.35 3.07
C TYR A 43 -3.94 -2.23 4.25
N ARG A 44 -3.19 -2.18 5.34
CA ARG A 44 -3.54 -2.86 6.60
C ARG A 44 -3.93 -1.81 7.63
N ALA A 45 -5.13 -1.92 8.19
CA ALA A 45 -5.61 -1.00 9.20
C ALA A 45 -4.66 -0.95 10.41
N THR A 46 -4.05 0.21 10.67
CA THR A 46 -3.17 0.41 11.83
C THR A 46 -3.96 1.01 12.99
N PRO A 47 -3.43 0.99 14.24
CA PRO A 47 -4.13 1.52 15.41
C PRO A 47 -4.61 2.97 15.24
N ASP A 48 -3.89 3.78 14.47
CA ASP A 48 -4.23 5.18 14.20
C ASP A 48 -5.36 5.33 13.15
N PHE A 49 -5.60 4.30 12.32
CA PHE A 49 -6.57 4.34 11.21
C PHE A 49 -7.50 3.11 11.21
N LEU A 50 -8.38 3.05 12.22
CA LEU A 50 -9.41 2.01 12.33
C LEU A 50 -10.76 2.40 11.71
N ALA A 51 -10.85 3.52 11.00
CA ALA A 51 -12.07 3.95 10.33
C ALA A 51 -11.82 4.17 8.83
N LEU A 52 -12.73 3.70 7.96
CA LEU A 52 -12.63 3.99 6.53
C LEU A 52 -12.64 5.49 6.21
N ALA A 53 -13.18 6.30 7.12
CA ALA A 53 -13.11 7.76 7.06
C ALA A 53 -11.65 8.25 7.05
N SER A 54 -10.89 7.90 8.10
CA SER A 54 -9.53 8.40 8.26
C SER A 54 -8.58 7.81 7.23
N ILE A 55 -8.80 6.56 6.78
CA ILE A 55 -8.06 5.98 5.64
C ILE A 55 -8.43 6.70 4.34
N GLY A 56 -9.71 6.99 4.13
CA GLY A 56 -10.18 7.79 2.99
C GLY A 56 -9.50 9.16 2.94
N ASP A 57 -9.43 9.84 4.08
CA ASP A 57 -8.75 11.14 4.20
C ASP A 57 -7.23 10.99 3.93
N LEU A 58 -6.59 9.94 4.46
CA LEU A 58 -5.16 9.67 4.27
C LEU A 58 -4.78 9.45 2.78
N PHE A 59 -5.63 8.76 2.03
CA PHE A 59 -5.41 8.48 0.61
C PHE A 59 -6.15 9.45 -0.33
N ASN A 60 -6.88 10.42 0.22
CA ASN A 60 -7.75 11.35 -0.51
C ASN A 60 -8.77 10.64 -1.43
N VAL A 61 -9.46 9.63 -0.90
CA VAL A 61 -10.50 8.84 -1.59
C VAL A 61 -11.76 8.69 -0.74
N SER A 62 -12.88 8.32 -1.37
CA SER A 62 -14.13 8.13 -0.64
C SER A 62 -14.18 6.79 0.10
N ARG A 63 -14.89 6.75 1.24
CA ARG A 63 -15.14 5.50 2.00
C ARG A 63 -15.75 4.40 1.12
N LEU A 64 -16.67 4.78 0.22
CA LEU A 64 -17.33 3.86 -0.69
C LEU A 64 -16.37 3.22 -1.70
N SER A 65 -15.35 3.97 -2.14
CA SER A 65 -14.33 3.48 -3.07
C SER A 65 -13.40 2.45 -2.43
N ILE A 66 -13.26 2.46 -1.09
CA ILE A 66 -12.54 1.43 -0.34
C ILE A 66 -13.46 0.26 0.02
N SER A 67 -14.70 0.53 0.44
CA SER A 67 -15.60 -0.49 0.99
C SER A 67 -16.04 -1.52 -0.05
N LYS A 68 -16.33 -1.09 -1.29
CA LYS A 68 -16.73 -1.99 -2.39
C LYS A 68 -15.68 -3.05 -2.73
N PRO A 69 -14.43 -2.69 -3.09
CA PRO A 69 -13.40 -3.68 -3.42
C PRO A 69 -12.94 -4.48 -2.20
N SER A 70 -13.08 -3.94 -0.98
CA SER A 70 -12.72 -4.63 0.28
C SER A 70 -13.85 -5.49 0.86
N ASN A 71 -14.98 -5.62 0.16
CA ASN A 71 -16.16 -6.37 0.61
C ASN A 71 -16.67 -5.97 2.00
N ILE A 72 -16.71 -4.66 2.28
CA ILE A 72 -17.24 -4.10 3.54
C ILE A 72 -18.67 -3.61 3.30
N SER A 73 -19.62 -4.24 3.99
CA SER A 73 -21.05 -3.96 3.85
C SER A 73 -21.47 -2.64 4.48
N ASN A 74 -20.88 -2.25 5.61
CA ASN A 74 -21.16 -0.98 6.28
C ASN A 74 -19.86 -0.16 6.44
N PRO A 75 -19.69 0.94 5.69
CA PRO A 75 -18.48 1.75 5.71
C PRO A 75 -18.31 2.61 6.98
N SER A 76 -19.30 2.58 7.89
CA SER A 76 -19.24 3.27 9.19
C SER A 76 -18.75 2.37 10.33
N PHE A 77 -18.47 1.09 10.06
CA PHE A 77 -17.92 0.19 11.08
C PHE A 77 -16.43 0.46 11.34
N THR A 78 -16.05 0.29 12.60
CA THR A 78 -14.65 0.24 13.02
C THR A 78 -14.02 -1.04 12.49
N LEU A 79 -12.85 -0.89 11.88
CA LEU A 79 -12.03 -1.97 11.33
C LEU A 79 -11.32 -2.70 12.46
N LEU A 80 -11.01 -3.98 12.22
CA LEU A 80 -10.11 -4.73 13.08
C LEU A 80 -8.65 -4.32 12.79
N PRO A 81 -7.76 -4.29 13.79
CA PRO A 81 -6.33 -4.11 13.55
C PRO A 81 -5.80 -5.14 12.54
N ASN A 82 -4.93 -4.69 11.64
CA ASN A 82 -4.36 -5.46 10.52
C ASN A 82 -5.38 -5.97 9.48
N GLN A 83 -6.64 -5.52 9.53
CA GLN A 83 -7.62 -5.83 8.49
C GLN A 83 -7.15 -5.29 7.14
N GLY A 84 -7.06 -6.16 6.15
CA GLY A 84 -6.63 -5.83 4.80
C GLY A 84 -7.72 -5.10 4.01
N LEU A 85 -7.33 -4.07 3.28
CA LEU A 85 -8.21 -3.23 2.48
C LEU A 85 -7.59 -2.98 1.10
N PHE A 86 -8.46 -2.88 0.10
CA PHE A 86 -8.08 -2.43 -1.24
C PHE A 86 -8.42 -0.96 -1.38
N VAL A 87 -7.39 -0.11 -1.30
CA VAL A 87 -7.53 1.35 -1.42
C VAL A 87 -7.18 1.76 -2.85
N PRO A 88 -8.13 2.32 -3.62
CA PRO A 88 -7.88 2.66 -5.02
C PRO A 88 -6.91 3.83 -5.11
N VAL A 89 -5.93 3.73 -6.02
CA VAL A 89 -4.98 4.80 -6.33
C VAL A 89 -4.76 4.92 -7.82
N SER A 90 -4.46 6.15 -8.26
CA SER A 90 -4.01 6.43 -9.61
C SER A 90 -2.49 6.30 -9.69
N CYS A 91 -1.99 5.36 -10.49
CA CYS A 91 -0.56 5.17 -10.70
C CYS A 91 -0.05 5.96 -11.91
N GLY A 92 1.16 6.50 -11.83
CA GLY A 92 1.88 7.09 -12.94
C GLY A 92 3.17 6.34 -13.24
N CYS A 93 3.79 6.62 -14.38
CA CYS A 93 5.14 6.14 -14.71
C CYS A 93 6.06 7.35 -14.91
N ASN A 94 6.95 7.58 -13.95
CA ASN A 94 7.67 8.84 -13.84
C ASN A 94 9.19 8.60 -13.95
N PRO A 95 9.93 9.49 -14.63
CA PRO A 95 11.38 9.37 -14.74
C PRO A 95 12.05 9.56 -13.38
N VAL A 96 13.10 8.81 -13.11
CA VAL A 96 13.93 8.99 -11.91
C VAL A 96 15.42 9.06 -12.27
N GLN A 97 16.16 9.85 -11.51
CA GLN A 97 17.62 9.99 -11.68
C GLN A 97 18.36 8.84 -10.98
N ASN A 98 18.06 7.60 -11.38
CA ASN A 98 18.75 6.40 -10.89
C ASN A 98 19.43 5.69 -12.07
N LYS A 99 20.71 5.33 -11.93
CA LYS A 99 21.48 4.69 -13.02
C LYS A 99 20.95 3.30 -13.41
N THR A 100 20.16 2.66 -12.55
CA THR A 100 19.63 1.31 -12.74
C THR A 100 18.16 1.31 -13.15
N LEU A 101 17.39 2.35 -12.81
CA LEU A 101 15.97 2.48 -13.12
C LEU A 101 15.71 3.81 -13.82
N ASN A 102 15.23 3.76 -15.06
CA ASN A 102 14.93 4.97 -15.83
C ASN A 102 13.58 5.59 -15.44
N PHE A 103 12.58 4.74 -15.21
CA PHE A 103 11.22 5.13 -14.83
C PHE A 103 10.67 4.20 -13.75
N ILE A 104 9.95 4.76 -12.79
CA ILE A 104 9.28 3.99 -11.73
C ILE A 104 7.79 4.35 -11.63
N SER A 105 7.01 3.33 -11.27
CA SER A 105 5.59 3.45 -11.01
C SER A 105 5.35 3.88 -9.57
N PHE A 106 4.61 4.98 -9.38
CA PHE A 106 4.13 5.41 -8.07
C PHE A 106 2.81 6.18 -8.19
N ALA A 107 2.05 6.18 -7.11
CA ALA A 107 0.92 7.08 -6.91
C ALA A 107 1.40 8.30 -6.13
N ASN A 108 0.96 9.49 -6.52
CA ASN A 108 1.32 10.72 -5.82
C ASN A 108 0.35 10.93 -4.66
N LEU A 109 0.85 10.87 -3.43
CA LEU A 109 0.08 11.05 -2.20
C LEU A 109 0.65 12.24 -1.42
N THR A 110 -0.22 13.05 -0.85
CA THR A 110 0.17 14.22 -0.05
C THR A 110 -0.18 13.96 1.40
N TYR A 111 0.80 14.16 2.28
CA TYR A 111 0.62 14.09 3.74
C TYR A 111 1.23 15.33 4.38
N THR A 112 0.48 15.97 5.27
CA THR A 112 0.95 17.13 6.04
C THR A 112 1.53 16.62 7.35
N PHE A 113 2.85 16.76 7.51
CA PHE A 113 3.54 16.39 8.74
C PHE A 113 3.03 17.21 9.92
N ILE A 114 2.71 16.52 11.00
CA ILE A 114 2.37 17.10 12.29
C ILE A 114 3.57 16.99 13.26
N LYS A 115 3.41 17.54 14.45
CA LYS A 115 4.45 17.49 15.49
C LYS A 115 4.82 16.04 15.78
N ASP A 116 6.13 15.79 15.92
CA ASP A 116 6.75 14.50 16.24
C ASP A 116 6.70 13.45 15.13
N ASP A 117 6.17 13.79 13.94
CA ASP A 117 6.30 12.93 12.76
C ASP A 117 7.75 12.79 12.30
N THR A 118 8.06 11.59 11.83
CA THR A 118 9.28 11.31 11.07
C THR A 118 8.91 10.60 9.78
N PHE A 119 9.73 10.71 8.74
CA PHE A 119 9.51 9.96 7.49
C PHE A 119 9.37 8.45 7.73
N TYR A 120 10.13 7.90 8.68
CA TYR A 120 10.04 6.49 9.06
C TYR A 120 8.69 6.16 9.70
N TYR A 121 8.24 6.97 10.66
CA TYR A 121 6.94 6.75 11.31
C TYR A 121 5.80 6.82 10.30
N VAL A 122 5.74 7.87 9.49
CA VAL A 122 4.71 8.06 8.47
C VAL A 122 4.71 6.90 7.46
N SER A 123 5.88 6.51 6.94
CA SER A 123 5.95 5.45 5.93
C SER A 123 5.59 4.07 6.44
N THR A 124 5.76 3.79 7.73
CA THR A 124 5.55 2.45 8.32
C THR A 124 4.28 2.33 9.16
N HIS A 125 3.75 3.42 9.71
CA HIS A 125 2.57 3.41 10.60
C HIS A 125 1.35 4.07 9.96
N HIS A 126 1.54 5.02 9.04
CA HIS A 126 0.44 5.61 8.28
C HIS A 126 0.23 4.88 6.96
N PHE A 127 1.30 4.59 6.21
CA PHE A 127 1.25 3.97 4.87
C PHE A 127 1.83 2.54 4.79
N GLY A 128 2.14 1.92 5.94
CA GLY A 128 2.80 0.61 6.03
C GLY A 128 1.91 -0.61 5.78
#